data_AF-A0A2V9Z1T9-F1
#
_entry.id   AF-A0A2V9Z1T9-F1
#
_cell.length_a   1.000
_cell.length_b   1.000
_cell.length_c   1.000
_cell.angle_alpha   90.00
_cell.angle_beta   90.00
_cell.angle_gamma   90.00
#
_symmetry.space_group_name_H-M   'P 1'
#
loop_
_entity.id
_entity.type
_entity.pdbx_description
1 polymer ?
#
loop_
_entity_poly.entity_id
_entity_poly.type
_entity_poly.pdbx_seq_one_letter_code
_entity_poly.pdbx_strand_id
1 'polypeptide(L)' 'ATLIGNGPDVLTRVSMVGNDLKLDEGVGTCGKDGQAVPVGVGIPTIKVNRLTVGGTAKRDPGGFMQ' A
#
# COMPACT_ATOMS: atom_id res chain seq x y z
N ALA A 1 0.95 -8.77 -7.83
CA ALA A 1 2.25 -8.10 -7.87
C ALA A 1 2.61 -7.64 -6.47
N THR A 2 3.87 -7.72 -6.07
CA THR A 2 4.34 -7.16 -4.78
C THR A 2 4.61 -5.67 -4.94
N LEU A 3 4.30 -4.88 -3.92
CA LEU A 3 4.62 -3.45 -3.87
C LEU A 3 5.80 -3.22 -2.93
N ILE A 4 6.70 -2.29 -3.26
CA ILE A 4 7.85 -1.96 -2.42
C ILE A 4 8.14 -0.45 -2.41
N GLY A 5 8.57 0.05 -1.25
CA GLY A 5 8.96 1.44 -1.02
C GLY A 5 9.49 1.66 0.39
N ASN A 6 10.09 2.83 0.64
CA ASN A 6 10.49 3.26 1.98
C ASN A 6 9.28 3.90 2.69
N GLY A 7 8.91 3.41 3.87
CA GLY A 7 7.69 3.84 4.58
C GLY A 7 7.55 5.35 4.73
N PRO A 8 8.48 6.03 5.45
CA PRO A 8 8.46 7.48 5.62
C PRO A 8 8.38 8.27 4.31
N ASP A 9 9.19 7.91 3.31
CA ASP A 9 9.20 8.58 1.99
C ASP A 9 7.93 8.32 1.16
N VAL A 10 7.31 7.13 1.28
CA VAL A 10 6.02 6.85 0.64
C VAL A 10 4.90 7.70 1.26
N LEU A 11 4.92 7.89 2.58
CA LEU A 11 3.91 8.71 3.27
C LEU A 11 3.95 10.18 2.81
N THR A 12 5.12 10.73 2.46
CA THR A 12 5.20 12.09 1.90
C THR A 12 4.67 12.20 0.46
N ARG A 13 4.32 11.07 -0.19
CA ARG A 13 3.84 11.01 -1.58
C ARG A 13 2.35 10.71 -1.69
N VAL A 14 1.66 10.63 -0.56
CA VAL A 14 0.19 10.57 -0.52
C VAL A 14 -0.34 11.93 -0.95
N SER A 15 -1.03 12.00 -2.09
CA SER A 15 -1.48 13.26 -2.69
C SER A 15 -2.98 13.51 -2.56
N MET A 16 -3.76 12.46 -2.27
CA MET A 16 -5.19 12.55 -2.01
C MET A 16 -5.60 11.55 -0.94
N VAL A 17 -6.58 11.95 -0.12
CA VAL A 17 -7.18 11.16 0.95
C VAL A 17 -8.70 11.26 0.80
N GLY A 18 -9.36 10.11 0.71
CA GLY A 18 -10.81 9.99 0.61
C GLY A 18 -11.51 10.21 1.95
N ASN A 19 -12.83 10.29 1.90
CA ASN A 19 -13.72 10.49 3.05
C ASN A 19 -14.45 9.21 3.48
N ASP A 20 -13.91 8.05 3.11
CA ASP A 20 -14.55 6.73 3.13
C ASP A 20 -13.81 5.72 4.04
N LEU A 21 -13.31 6.19 5.19
CA LEU A 21 -12.59 5.35 6.14
C LEU A 21 -13.44 4.13 6.56
N LYS A 22 -12.80 2.96 6.49
CA LYS A 22 -13.31 1.70 7.03
C LYS A 22 -12.19 0.95 7.73
N LEU A 23 -12.56 0.18 8.76
CA LEU A 23 -11.69 -0.83 9.35
C LEU A 23 -11.87 -2.15 8.61
N ASP A 24 -10.90 -3.05 8.72
CA ASP A 24 -11.05 -4.43 8.26
C ASP A 24 -12.14 -5.19 9.06
N GLU A 25 -12.55 -6.35 8.54
CA GLU A 25 -13.60 -7.18 9.15
C GLU A 25 -13.13 -8.00 10.38
N GLY A 26 -11.99 -7.63 10.97
CA GLY A 26 -11.42 -8.30 12.15
C GLY A 26 -10.61 -9.55 11.82
N VAL A 27 -9.97 -9.59 10.65
CA VAL A 27 -9.22 -10.77 10.16
C VAL A 27 -7.71 -10.64 10.37
N GLY A 28 -7.23 -9.45 10.76
CA GLY A 28 -5.80 -9.14 10.89
C GLY A 28 -5.10 -9.88 12.05
N THR A 29 -3.88 -10.36 11.78
CA THR A 29 -2.96 -10.88 12.81
C THR A 29 -1.59 -10.23 12.63
N CYS A 30 -1.05 -9.64 13.69
CA CYS A 30 0.29 -9.09 13.72
C CYS A 30 1.28 -10.14 14.23
N GLY A 31 2.37 -10.33 13.48
CA GLY A 31 3.47 -11.22 13.85
C GLY A 31 4.71 -10.43 14.26
N LYS A 32 5.27 -10.69 15.45
CA LYS A 32 6.55 -10.12 15.91
C LYS A 32 7.27 -11.07 16.85
N ASP A 33 8.56 -11.32 16.60
CA ASP A 33 9.42 -12.17 17.43
C ASP A 33 8.79 -13.54 17.76
N GLY A 34 8.10 -14.14 16.78
CA GLY A 34 7.40 -15.42 16.90
C GLY A 34 6.02 -15.35 17.56
N GLN A 35 5.59 -14.19 18.07
CA GLN A 35 4.26 -13.99 18.65
C GLN A 35 3.25 -13.63 17.57
N ALA A 36 2.01 -14.07 17.74
CA ALA A 36 0.87 -13.75 16.87
C ALA A 36 -0.26 -13.13 17.71
N VAL A 37 -0.71 -11.93 17.35
CA VAL A 37 -1.73 -11.18 18.08
C VAL A 37 -2.82 -10.67 17.12
N PRO A 38 -4.12 -10.87 17.41
CA PRO A 38 -5.19 -10.27 16.62
C PRO A 38 -5.11 -8.74 16.64
N VAL A 39 -5.18 -8.10 15.47
CA VAL A 39 -5.13 -6.64 15.33
C VAL A 39 -6.10 -6.17 14.25
N GLY A 40 -6.57 -4.94 14.35
CA GLY A 40 -7.31 -4.26 13.29
C GLY A 40 -6.43 -3.27 12.52
N VAL A 41 -6.79 -3.02 11.26
CA VAL A 41 -6.20 -1.99 10.40
C VAL A 41 -7.29 -1.16 9.74
N GLY A 42 -6.98 0.09 9.38
CA GLY A 42 -7.95 0.97 8.73
C GLY A 42 -7.28 2.15 8.02
N ILE A 43 -7.84 2.50 6.86
CA ILE A 43 -7.33 3.56 5.98
C ILE A 43 -8.48 3.95 5.03
N PRO A 44 -8.75 5.25 4.80
CA PRO A 44 -9.64 5.66 3.71
C PRO A 44 -9.00 5.37 2.35
N THR A 45 -9.71 5.56 1.25
CA THR A 45 -9.07 5.50 -0.07
C THR A 45 -7.94 6.55 -0.15
N ILE A 46 -6.74 6.17 -0.59
CA ILE A 46 -5.62 7.12 -0.79
C ILE A 46 -5.03 7.00 -2.19
N LYS A 47 -4.43 8.10 -2.68
CA LYS A 47 -3.57 8.09 -3.87
C LYS A 47 -2.13 8.30 -3.46
N VAL A 48 -1.27 7.35 -3.83
CA VAL A 48 0.19 7.49 -3.74
C VAL A 48 0.72 7.81 -5.14
N ASN A 49 1.35 8.97 -5.30
CA ASN A 49 1.81 9.42 -6.62
C ASN A 49 2.87 8.51 -7.24
N ARG A 50 3.69 7.82 -6.42
CA ARG A 50 4.75 6.94 -6.92
C ARG A 50 5.05 5.80 -5.95
N LEU A 51 4.90 4.57 -6.42
CA LEU A 51 5.26 3.33 -5.73
C LEU A 51 5.74 2.28 -6.75
N THR A 52 6.69 1.43 -6.37
CA THR A 52 7.19 0.38 -7.26
C THR A 52 6.26 -0.82 -7.24
N VAL A 53 5.86 -1.29 -8.43
CA VAL A 53 5.02 -2.48 -8.63
C VAL A 53 5.85 -3.59 -9.26
N GLY A 54 6.01 -4.72 -8.56
CA GLY A 54 6.69 -5.92 -9.05
C GLY A 54 5.83 -6.71 -10.05
N GLY A 55 5.56 -6.11 -11.21
CA GLY A 55 4.84 -6.74 -12.32
C GLY A 55 5.76 -7.56 -13.25
N THR A 56 5.16 -8.38 -14.13
CA THR A 56 5.86 -9.24 -15.09
C THR A 56 5.73 -8.79 -16.54
N ALA A 57 4.92 -7.76 -16.80
CA ALA A 57 4.80 -7.17 -18.13
C ALA A 57 6.17 -6.62 -18.57
N LYS A 58 6.51 -6.83 -19.84
CA LYS A 58 7.74 -6.24 -20.40
C LYS A 58 7.62 -4.73 -20.35
N ARG A 59 8.70 -4.06 -19.94
CA ARG A 59 8.78 -2.60 -19.96
C ARG A 59 8.75 -2.16 -21.41
N ASP A 60 7.59 -1.73 -21.89
CA ASP A 60 7.44 -1.08 -23.18
C ASP A 60 8.05 0.34 -23.06
N PRO A 61 9.12 0.67 -23.79
CA PRO A 61 9.71 2.02 -23.77
C PRO A 61 8.72 3.11 -24.21
N GLY A 62 7.64 2.76 -24.91
CA GLY A 62 6.57 3.68 -25.32
C GLY A 62 5.30 3.62 -24.46
N GLY A 63 5.25 2.73 -23.46
CA GLY A 63 4.09 2.53 -22.60
C GLY A 63 4.27 3.17 -21.23
N PHE A 64 3.33 4.05 -20.87
CA PHE A 64 3.17 4.67 -19.53
C PHE A 64 4.02 5.94 -19.25
N MET A 65 3.91 6.91 -20.16
CA MET A 65 3.93 8.36 -19.85
C MET A 65 2.56 8.97 -20.17
N GLN A 66 1.49 8.35 -19.67
CA GLN A 66 0.17 8.97 -19.53
C GLN A 66 -0.25 8.83 -18.07
#